data_AF-A0A9E4PLV8-F1
#
_entry.id   AF-A0A9E4PLV8-F1
#
_cell.length_a   1.000
_cell.length_b   1.000
_cell.length_c   1.000
_cell.angle_alpha   90.00
_cell.angle_beta   90.00
_cell.angle_gamma   90.00
#
_symmetry.space_group_name_H-M   'P 1'
#
loop_
_entity.id
_entity.type
_entity.pdbx_description
1 polymer ?
#
loop_
_entity_poly.entity_id
_entity_poly.type
_entity_poly.pdbx_seq_one_letter_code
_entity_poly.pdbx_strand_id
1 'polypeptide(L)'
;MTGSFRSGFVAIVGRANVGKSTLLNAMLGQKLAIVSAKPHTTRIKLLGVLNGEAFQAALLDTPGFLRRGRDQLDAAMSRQLASALAEADVALLVVEPRPPGDVERLLVDQIAASGTPALLAVNKIDGVAKRKLLPVIEAYTVLHAFADIVPVSAIEKDGVDVLLRALTERLPVQEAIFAPEVLTDRPVSLLCADIIQEKVFQLYEQEIPYDVAVEIEEYEERAEGQADHLRATVYVDTPSQKRLLIGAGGQALKEVGVQARADIELLVGGPVYVELWVKVSPKWRRKAGFVQRLI
;
A
#
# COMPACT_ATOMS: atom_id res chain seq x y z
N MET A 1 5.73 -9.41 36.87
CA MET A 1 5.00 -8.36 36.13
C MET A 1 4.88 -8.88 34.71
N THR A 2 3.73 -9.48 34.39
CA THR A 2 3.42 -9.96 33.03
C THR A 2 3.43 -8.75 32.11
N GLY A 3 4.44 -8.65 31.24
CA GLY A 3 4.52 -7.58 30.25
C GLY A 3 3.21 -7.57 29.48
N SER A 4 2.47 -6.47 29.55
CA SER A 4 1.14 -6.37 28.96
C SER A 4 1.28 -6.41 27.44
N PHE A 5 0.94 -7.54 26.82
CA PHE A 5 0.87 -7.64 25.37
C PHE A 5 -0.13 -6.59 24.84
N ARG A 6 0.26 -5.89 23.77
CA ARG A 6 -0.57 -4.84 23.17
C ARG A 6 -0.99 -5.24 21.77
N SER A 7 -2.25 -5.09 21.44
CA SER A 7 -2.76 -5.53 20.14
C SER A 7 -3.82 -4.59 19.63
N GLY A 8 -3.78 -4.18 18.37
CA GLY A 8 -4.75 -3.22 17.86
C GLY A 8 -4.54 -2.82 16.40
N PHE A 9 -5.41 -1.94 15.92
CA PHE A 9 -5.45 -1.46 14.55
C PHE A 9 -4.79 -0.09 14.40
N VAL A 10 -4.00 0.07 13.33
CA VAL A 10 -3.36 1.33 12.97
C VAL A 10 -3.81 1.75 11.57
N ALA A 11 -4.50 2.89 11.45
CA ALA A 11 -4.87 3.44 10.14
C ALA A 11 -3.71 4.23 9.53
N ILE A 12 -3.15 3.77 8.41
CA ILE A 12 -2.12 4.52 7.66
C ILE A 12 -2.82 5.39 6.62
N VAL A 13 -2.73 6.71 6.80
CA VAL A 13 -3.47 7.70 6.02
C VAL A 13 -2.53 8.76 5.46
N GLY A 14 -2.91 9.38 4.35
CA GLY A 14 -2.03 10.32 3.66
C GLY A 14 -2.41 10.51 2.20
N ARG A 15 -1.87 11.57 1.59
CA ARG A 15 -2.02 11.82 0.16
C ARG A 15 -1.49 10.62 -0.66
N ALA A 16 -1.94 10.46 -1.90
CA ALA A 16 -1.29 9.55 -2.84
C ALA A 16 0.23 9.84 -2.94
N ASN A 17 1.03 8.78 -3.12
CA ASN A 17 2.48 8.83 -3.35
C ASN A 17 3.37 9.37 -2.22
N VAL A 18 2.84 9.66 -1.03
CA VAL A 18 3.65 10.05 0.15
C VAL A 18 4.46 8.89 0.74
N GLY A 19 4.29 7.67 0.22
CA GLY A 19 5.05 6.48 0.63
C GLY A 19 4.41 5.62 1.72
N LYS A 20 3.08 5.63 1.85
CA LYS A 20 2.34 4.79 2.83
C LYS A 20 2.65 3.30 2.67
N SER A 21 2.49 2.76 1.46
CA SER A 21 2.74 1.35 1.16
C SER A 21 4.24 0.98 1.28
N THR A 22 5.14 1.91 0.95
CA THR A 22 6.58 1.75 1.20
C THR A 22 6.88 1.64 2.69
N LEU A 23 6.25 2.50 3.51
CA LEU A 23 6.41 2.50 4.95
C LEU A 23 5.81 1.24 5.59
N LEU A 24 4.64 0.79 5.12
CA LEU A 24 4.04 -0.48 5.50
C LEU A 24 5.01 -1.65 5.27
N ASN A 25 5.54 -1.79 4.06
CA ASN A 25 6.50 -2.84 3.73
C ASN A 25 7.78 -2.73 4.57
N ALA A 26 8.25 -1.51 4.85
CA ALA A 26 9.42 -1.29 5.71
C ALA A 26 9.16 -1.74 7.16
N MET A 27 7.96 -1.48 7.71
CA MET A 27 7.56 -1.93 9.04
C MET A 27 7.40 -3.45 9.12
N LEU A 28 6.84 -4.06 8.07
CA LEU A 28 6.64 -5.52 8.01
C LEU A 28 7.92 -6.30 7.76
N GLY A 29 8.98 -5.66 7.26
CA GLY A 29 10.22 -6.32 6.86
C GLY A 29 10.10 -7.17 5.58
N GLN A 30 8.91 -7.23 4.98
CA GLN A 30 8.59 -7.98 3.78
C GLN A 30 7.60 -7.20 2.90
N LYS A 31 7.49 -7.59 1.63
CA LYS A 31 6.66 -6.89 0.64
C LYS A 31 5.24 -7.46 0.63
N LEU A 32 4.28 -6.72 1.20
CA LEU A 32 2.85 -7.06 1.13
C LEU A 32 2.03 -6.07 0.28
N ALA A 33 2.43 -4.80 0.22
CA ALA A 33 1.75 -3.79 -0.60
C ALA A 33 2.54 -3.45 -1.87
N ILE A 34 1.82 -3.16 -2.97
CA ILE A 34 2.40 -2.56 -4.17
C ILE A 34 3.02 -1.21 -3.85
N VAL A 35 4.24 -0.98 -4.34
CA VAL A 35 4.87 0.34 -4.36
C VAL A 35 5.04 0.81 -5.81
N SER A 36 4.30 1.85 -6.19
CA SER A 36 4.50 2.53 -7.48
C SER A 36 4.36 4.05 -7.34
N ALA A 37 5.07 4.79 -8.18
CA ALA A 37 5.02 6.24 -8.25
C ALA A 37 3.69 6.77 -8.83
N LYS A 38 2.84 5.89 -9.38
CA LYS A 38 1.53 6.26 -9.92
C LYS A 38 0.50 6.43 -8.79
N PRO A 39 -0.30 7.51 -8.80
CA PRO A 39 -1.45 7.59 -7.91
C PRO A 39 -2.43 6.43 -8.14
N HIS A 40 -3.13 5.98 -7.09
CA HIS A 40 -4.15 4.91 -7.10
C HIS A 40 -3.65 3.46 -7.19
N THR A 41 -2.49 3.15 -6.60
CA THR A 41 -2.01 1.76 -6.45
C THR A 41 -2.88 0.96 -5.47
N THR A 42 -3.12 1.50 -4.27
CA THR A 42 -4.00 0.91 -3.27
C THR A 42 -5.45 1.30 -3.59
N ARG A 43 -6.25 0.36 -4.10
CA ARG A 43 -7.68 0.57 -4.44
C ARG A 43 -8.64 0.02 -3.38
N ILE A 44 -8.12 -0.79 -2.46
CA ILE A 44 -8.83 -1.51 -1.40
C ILE A 44 -8.01 -1.33 -0.11
N LYS A 45 -8.67 -1.24 1.05
CA LYS A 45 -7.99 -1.26 2.36
C LYS A 45 -7.12 -2.52 2.44
N LEU A 46 -5.81 -2.37 2.63
CA LEU A 46 -4.91 -3.51 2.80
C LEU A 46 -4.61 -3.68 4.29
N LEU A 47 -4.86 -4.87 4.83
CA LEU A 47 -4.40 -5.25 6.15
C LEU A 47 -2.99 -5.85 6.05
N GLY A 48 -2.04 -5.30 6.80
CA GLY A 48 -0.75 -5.93 7.10
C GLY A 48 -0.63 -6.18 8.60
N VAL A 49 -0.49 -7.44 9.00
CA VAL A 49 -0.35 -7.81 10.42
C VAL A 49 1.14 -7.93 10.76
N LEU A 50 1.54 -7.20 11.79
CA LEU A 50 2.91 -7.20 12.31
C LEU A 50 2.92 -7.78 13.72
N ASN A 51 3.63 -8.89 13.90
CA ASN A 51 3.81 -9.54 15.19
C ASN A 51 5.18 -9.16 15.79
N GLY A 52 5.19 -8.80 17.07
CA GLY A 52 6.38 -8.61 17.89
C GLY A 52 6.25 -9.36 19.21
N GLU A 53 7.35 -9.47 19.98
CA GLU A 53 7.37 -10.23 21.24
C GLU A 53 6.35 -9.73 22.28
N ALA A 54 6.03 -8.43 22.24
CA ALA A 54 5.13 -7.78 23.19
C ALA A 54 3.93 -7.09 22.52
N PHE A 55 3.74 -7.25 21.21
CA PHE A 55 2.63 -6.59 20.52
C PHE A 55 2.18 -7.30 19.23
N GLN A 56 0.96 -6.98 18.78
CA GLN A 56 0.48 -7.24 17.42
C GLN A 56 -0.16 -5.97 16.84
N ALA A 57 0.32 -5.48 15.71
CA ALA A 57 -0.22 -4.31 15.04
C ALA A 57 -0.86 -4.69 13.70
N ALA A 58 -2.16 -4.42 13.56
CA ALA A 58 -2.91 -4.56 12.32
C ALA A 58 -2.88 -3.24 11.55
N LEU A 59 -1.95 -3.12 10.61
CA LEU A 59 -1.70 -1.92 9.81
C LEU A 59 -2.69 -1.88 8.64
N LEU A 60 -3.59 -0.89 8.65
CA LEU A 60 -4.60 -0.66 7.62
C LEU A 60 -4.08 0.40 6.63
N ASP A 61 -3.50 -0.01 5.50
CA ASP A 61 -3.10 0.92 4.43
C ASP A 61 -4.34 1.36 3.64
N THR A 62 -4.58 2.67 3.64
CA THR A 62 -5.71 3.28 2.97
C THR A 62 -5.33 3.82 1.58
N PRO A 63 -6.23 3.77 0.58
CA PRO A 63 -6.03 4.46 -0.69
C PRO A 63 -5.61 5.92 -0.50
N GLY A 64 -4.52 6.33 -1.16
CA GLY A 64 -3.99 7.69 -0.98
C GLY A 64 -4.91 8.77 -1.51
N PHE A 65 -5.19 9.80 -0.70
CA PHE A 65 -6.13 10.85 -1.06
C PHE A 65 -5.61 11.72 -2.23
N LEU A 66 -6.49 12.03 -3.18
CA LEU A 66 -6.25 13.01 -4.25
C LEU A 66 -7.44 13.97 -4.27
N ARG A 67 -7.17 15.28 -4.26
CA ARG A 67 -8.21 16.28 -4.53
C ARG A 67 -8.33 16.43 -6.04
N ARG A 68 -9.23 15.69 -6.69
CA ARG A 68 -9.58 15.91 -8.09
C ARG A 68 -11.09 15.84 -8.28
N GLY A 69 -11.76 16.95 -8.00
CA GLY A 69 -13.07 17.32 -8.53
C GLY A 69 -14.22 16.37 -8.18
N ARG A 70 -15.22 16.89 -7.45
CA ARG A 70 -16.60 16.44 -7.20
C ARG A 70 -17.14 15.17 -7.93
N ASP A 71 -16.47 14.03 -7.86
CA ASP A 71 -16.92 12.77 -8.44
C ASP A 71 -17.12 11.69 -7.35
N GLN A 72 -17.90 10.66 -7.68
CA GLN A 72 -18.26 9.55 -6.78
C GLN A 72 -17.04 8.83 -6.15
N LEU A 73 -15.87 8.93 -6.79
CA LEU A 73 -14.60 8.39 -6.31
C LEU A 73 -14.13 9.08 -5.03
N ASP A 74 -14.17 10.42 -4.97
CA ASP A 74 -13.74 11.19 -3.80
C ASP A 74 -14.62 10.88 -2.58
N ALA A 75 -15.92 10.67 -2.80
CA ALA A 75 -16.87 10.28 -1.78
C ALA A 75 -16.68 8.81 -1.32
N ALA A 76 -16.27 7.91 -2.21
CA ALA A 76 -15.92 6.54 -1.84
C ALA A 76 -14.62 6.49 -1.01
N MET A 77 -13.58 7.24 -1.43
CA MET A 77 -12.31 7.33 -0.71
C MET A 77 -12.47 7.98 0.66
N SER A 78 -13.29 9.03 0.77
CA SER A 78 -13.60 9.65 2.07
C SER A 78 -14.33 8.70 3.00
N ARG A 79 -15.26 7.88 2.48
CA ARG A 79 -15.93 6.83 3.28
C ARG A 79 -14.98 5.73 3.73
N GLN A 80 -14.06 5.29 2.87
CA GLN A 80 -13.04 4.31 3.25
C GLN A 80 -12.11 4.83 4.33
N LEU A 81 -11.69 6.10 4.22
CA LEU A 81 -10.87 6.75 5.25
C LEU A 81 -11.61 6.84 6.59
N ALA A 82 -12.87 7.30 6.58
CA ALA A 82 -13.70 7.35 7.77
C ALA A 82 -13.90 5.96 8.42
N SER A 83 -14.11 4.91 7.61
CA SER A 83 -14.17 3.53 8.09
C SER A 83 -12.87 3.09 8.74
N ALA A 84 -11.72 3.34 8.09
CA ALA A 84 -10.42 2.96 8.63
C ALA A 84 -10.10 3.69 9.94
N LEU A 85 -10.44 4.98 10.05
CA LEU A 85 -10.26 5.76 11.29
C LEU A 85 -11.21 5.30 12.41
N ALA A 86 -12.43 4.87 12.08
CA ALA A 86 -13.38 4.35 13.07
C ALA A 86 -12.99 2.98 13.62
N GLU A 87 -12.27 2.17 12.83
CA GLU A 87 -11.75 0.86 13.25
C GLU A 87 -10.41 0.95 13.98
N ALA A 88 -9.67 2.05 13.83
CA ALA A 88 -8.30 2.17 14.31
C ALA A 88 -8.20 2.65 15.76
N ASP A 89 -7.31 2.03 16.52
CA ASP A 89 -6.89 2.49 17.85
C ASP A 89 -5.94 3.69 17.73
N VAL A 90 -5.16 3.74 16.65
CA VAL A 90 -4.18 4.81 16.37
C VAL A 90 -4.18 5.17 14.88
N ALA A 91 -4.14 6.46 14.56
CA ALA A 91 -3.96 6.94 13.19
C ALA A 91 -2.49 7.31 12.93
N LEU A 92 -1.99 7.00 11.75
CA LEU A 92 -0.68 7.42 11.25
C LEU A 92 -0.87 8.29 10.01
N LEU A 93 -0.70 9.60 10.16
CA LEU A 93 -0.67 10.51 9.02
C LEU A 93 0.74 10.53 8.41
N VAL A 94 0.87 10.06 7.17
CA VAL A 94 2.11 10.07 6.41
C VAL A 94 2.12 11.27 5.46
N VAL A 95 3.17 12.09 5.55
CA VAL A 95 3.35 13.28 4.72
C VAL A 95 4.76 13.32 4.13
N GLU A 96 4.93 14.13 3.09
CA GLU A 96 6.24 14.51 2.57
C GLU A 96 6.82 15.70 3.36
N PRO A 97 8.12 15.99 3.26
CA PRO A 97 8.77 17.06 4.01
C PRO A 97 8.49 18.44 3.39
N ARG A 98 7.21 18.80 3.35
CA ARG A 98 6.66 20.04 2.81
C ARG A 98 5.48 20.55 3.65
N PRO A 99 5.23 21.86 3.68
CA PRO A 99 4.10 22.43 4.42
C PRO A 99 2.74 21.83 4.01
N PRO A 100 1.76 21.79 4.93
CA PRO A 100 0.44 21.20 4.68
C PRO A 100 -0.34 21.99 3.63
N GLY A 101 -0.78 21.29 2.58
CA GLY A 101 -1.75 21.80 1.61
C GLY A 101 -3.19 21.41 1.96
N ASP A 102 -4.11 21.60 1.02
CA ASP A 102 -5.54 21.34 1.25
C ASP A 102 -5.87 19.89 1.58
N VAL A 103 -5.17 18.93 0.96
CA VAL A 103 -5.38 17.50 1.23
C VAL A 103 -4.94 17.17 2.65
N GLU A 104 -3.77 17.64 3.05
CA GLU A 104 -3.24 17.38 4.39
C GLU A 104 -4.14 18.00 5.46
N ARG A 105 -4.68 19.20 5.23
CA ARG A 105 -5.68 19.83 6.11
C ARG A 105 -6.96 19.01 6.23
N LEU A 106 -7.52 18.57 5.10
CA LEU A 106 -8.72 17.73 5.09
C LEU A 106 -8.51 16.40 5.81
N LEU A 107 -7.34 15.77 5.64
CA LEU A 107 -7.00 14.53 6.37
C LEU A 107 -6.90 14.78 7.87
N VAL A 108 -6.27 15.88 8.28
CA VAL A 108 -6.19 16.31 9.67
C VAL A 108 -7.58 16.55 10.26
N ASP A 109 -8.47 17.23 9.53
CA ASP A 109 -9.84 17.50 9.99
C ASP A 109 -10.61 16.18 10.22
N GLN A 110 -10.43 15.19 9.35
CA GLN A 110 -11.06 13.86 9.51
C GLN A 110 -10.51 13.08 10.69
N ILE A 111 -9.18 13.11 10.90
CA ILE A 111 -8.54 12.51 12.07
C ILE A 111 -9.06 13.18 13.35
N ALA A 112 -9.11 14.51 13.38
CA ALA A 112 -9.60 15.25 14.53
C ALA A 112 -11.08 14.93 14.82
N ALA A 113 -11.91 14.78 13.78
CA ALA A 113 -13.31 14.42 13.91
C ALA A 113 -13.54 12.98 14.39
N SER A 114 -12.62 12.03 14.11
CA SER A 114 -12.74 10.65 14.59
C SER A 114 -12.40 10.52 16.08
N GLY A 115 -11.60 11.45 16.63
CA GLY A 115 -11.10 11.37 18.01
C GLY A 115 -9.99 10.32 18.20
N THR A 116 -9.56 9.67 17.12
CA THR A 116 -8.49 8.66 17.16
C THR A 116 -7.15 9.35 17.45
N PRO A 117 -6.36 8.88 18.44
CA PRO A 117 -5.00 9.38 18.67
C PRO A 117 -4.16 9.26 17.40
N ALA A 118 -3.43 10.33 17.05
CA ALA A 118 -2.73 10.40 15.78
C ALA A 118 -1.22 10.67 15.92
N LEU A 119 -0.42 9.98 15.12
CA LEU A 119 1.00 10.24 14.90
C LEU A 119 1.21 10.86 13.52
N LEU A 120 2.27 11.65 13.39
CA LEU A 120 2.73 12.19 12.12
C LEU A 120 4.05 11.54 11.71
N ALA A 121 4.07 10.89 10.54
CA ALA A 121 5.29 10.46 9.88
C ALA A 121 5.66 11.46 8.77
N VAL A 122 6.76 12.19 8.95
CA VAL A 122 7.33 13.03 7.89
C VAL A 122 8.28 12.18 7.08
N ASN A 123 7.76 11.53 6.04
CA ASN A 123 8.48 10.55 5.22
C ASN A 123 9.38 11.21 4.15
N LYS A 124 10.27 10.43 3.51
CA LYS A 124 11.18 10.84 2.43
C LYS A 124 12.23 11.88 2.87
N ILE A 125 12.74 11.77 4.10
CA ILE A 125 13.77 12.68 4.61
C ILE A 125 15.13 12.50 3.95
N ASP A 126 15.36 11.37 3.27
CA ASP A 126 16.57 11.07 2.48
C ASP A 126 16.83 12.12 1.39
N GLY A 127 15.78 12.70 0.80
CA GLY A 127 15.87 13.73 -0.21
C GLY A 127 16.01 15.16 0.31
N VAL A 128 16.07 15.39 1.64
CA VAL A 128 15.94 16.74 2.22
C VAL A 128 16.98 17.03 3.30
N ALA A 129 17.56 18.23 3.24
CA ALA A 129 18.48 18.71 4.28
C ALA A 129 17.75 18.87 5.63
N LYS A 130 18.30 18.30 6.71
CA LYS A 130 17.72 18.29 8.08
C LYS A 130 17.19 19.65 8.56
N ARG A 131 17.90 20.75 8.24
CA ARG A 131 17.50 22.13 8.58
C ARG A 131 16.13 22.55 8.05
N LYS A 132 15.62 21.89 7.00
CA LYS A 132 14.31 22.16 6.40
C LYS A 132 13.16 21.40 7.08
N LEU A 133 13.45 20.45 7.97
CA LEU A 133 12.41 19.65 8.63
C LEU A 133 11.68 20.40 9.75
N LEU A 134 12.40 21.20 10.55
CA LEU A 134 11.79 21.93 11.68
C LEU A 134 10.61 22.82 11.26
N PRO A 135 10.71 23.67 10.22
CA PRO A 135 9.58 24.49 9.80
C PRO A 135 8.38 23.67 9.29
N VAL A 136 8.65 22.48 8.71
CA VAL A 136 7.60 21.57 8.25
C VAL A 136 6.87 21.00 9.47
N ILE A 137 7.61 20.49 10.46
CA ILE A 137 7.06 19.95 11.71
C ILE A 137 6.20 21.01 12.42
N GLU A 138 6.71 22.22 12.60
CA GLU A 138 5.98 23.34 13.21
C GLU A 138 4.65 23.61 12.50
N ALA A 139 4.65 23.60 11.16
CA ALA A 139 3.43 23.84 10.39
C ALA A 139 2.35 22.78 10.62
N TYR A 140 2.72 21.52 10.88
CA TYR A 140 1.75 20.47 11.21
C TYR A 140 1.32 20.50 12.68
N THR A 141 2.22 20.84 13.61
CA THR A 141 1.88 20.98 15.04
C THR A 141 0.82 22.07 15.27
N VAL A 142 0.80 23.11 14.44
CA VAL A 142 -0.25 24.14 14.46
C VAL A 142 -1.62 23.60 14.00
N LEU A 143 -1.65 22.61 13.10
CA LEU A 143 -2.90 22.05 12.59
C LEU A 143 -3.53 21.04 13.55
N HIS A 144 -2.71 20.26 14.24
CA HIS A 144 -3.20 19.20 15.11
C HIS A 144 -2.18 18.83 16.18
N ALA A 145 -2.68 18.49 17.37
CA ALA A 145 -1.89 17.97 18.47
C ALA A 145 -1.59 16.49 18.25
N PHE A 146 -0.63 16.18 17.38
CA PHE A 146 -0.14 14.82 17.19
C PHE A 146 0.52 14.30 18.47
N ALA A 147 0.29 13.02 18.78
CA ALA A 147 0.83 12.35 19.94
C ALA A 147 2.35 12.13 19.84
N ASP A 148 2.85 11.94 18.62
CA ASP A 148 4.28 11.95 18.27
C ASP A 148 4.46 12.41 16.82
N ILE A 149 5.63 12.98 16.53
CA ILE A 149 6.05 13.37 15.18
C ILE A 149 7.40 12.72 14.90
N VAL A 150 7.44 11.80 13.93
CA VAL A 150 8.63 11.03 13.60
C VAL A 150 9.05 11.29 12.15
N PRO A 151 10.20 11.96 11.91
CA PRO A 151 10.79 12.02 10.59
C PRO A 151 11.30 10.63 10.19
N VAL A 152 10.96 10.16 8.99
CA VAL A 152 11.32 8.83 8.51
C VAL A 152 11.79 8.82 7.05
N SER A 153 12.65 7.87 6.70
CA SER A 153 12.84 7.45 5.32
C SER A 153 12.41 6.00 5.20
N ALA A 154 11.27 5.75 4.56
CA ALA A 154 10.80 4.39 4.35
C ALA A 154 11.76 3.56 3.46
N ILE A 155 12.49 4.20 2.54
CA ILE A 155 13.41 3.52 1.63
C ILE A 155 14.74 3.16 2.31
N GLU A 156 15.29 4.09 3.10
CA GLU A 156 16.54 3.86 3.86
C GLU A 156 16.28 3.18 5.21
N LYS A 157 15.00 2.95 5.55
CA LYS A 157 14.51 2.46 6.85
C LYS A 157 14.91 3.34 8.05
N ASP A 158 15.28 4.60 7.81
CA ASP A 158 15.62 5.57 8.85
C ASP A 158 14.36 5.97 9.64
N GLY A 159 14.42 5.86 10.97
CA GLY A 159 13.34 6.21 11.90
C GLY A 159 12.11 5.27 11.90
N VAL A 160 12.11 4.21 11.08
CA VAL A 160 10.97 3.28 10.99
C VAL A 160 10.76 2.50 12.28
N ASP A 161 11.84 2.10 12.96
CA ASP A 161 11.80 1.40 14.25
C ASP A 161 11.27 2.31 15.37
N VAL A 162 11.69 3.58 15.38
CA VAL A 162 11.19 4.61 16.31
C VAL A 162 9.71 4.83 16.11
N LEU A 163 9.27 4.97 14.85
CA LEU A 163 7.87 5.13 14.52
C LEU A 163 7.04 3.90 14.93
N LEU A 164 7.55 2.70 14.68
CA LEU A 164 6.89 1.46 15.06
C LEU A 164 6.69 1.37 16.57
N ARG A 165 7.71 1.68 17.37
CA ARG A 165 7.60 1.71 18.84
C ARG A 165 6.56 2.73 19.30
N ALA A 166 6.59 3.94 18.74
CA ALA A 166 5.63 4.98 19.08
C ALA A 166 4.17 4.56 18.77
N LEU A 167 3.95 3.82 17.67
CA LEU A 167 2.64 3.26 17.34
C LEU A 167 2.22 2.16 18.33
N THR A 168 3.11 1.19 18.60
CA THR A 168 2.76 -0.01 19.38
C THR A 168 2.55 0.28 20.86
N GLU A 169 3.25 1.28 21.42
CA GLU A 169 3.04 1.73 22.81
C GLU A 169 1.63 2.29 23.06
N ARG A 170 0.93 2.70 22.00
CA ARG A 170 -0.42 3.28 22.06
C ARG A 170 -1.54 2.29 21.76
N LEU A 171 -1.20 1.08 21.33
CA LEU A 171 -2.18 0.01 21.13
C LEU A 171 -2.75 -0.45 22.48
N PRO A 172 -4.03 -0.88 22.53
CA PRO A 172 -4.64 -1.31 23.77
C PRO A 172 -3.97 -2.58 24.31
N VAL A 173 -3.99 -2.72 25.63
CA VAL A 173 -3.55 -3.95 26.30
C VAL A 173 -4.63 -5.00 26.14
N GLN A 174 -4.40 -5.98 25.27
CA GLN A 174 -5.32 -7.06 24.97
C GLN A 174 -4.57 -8.21 24.27
N GLU A 175 -5.22 -9.37 24.12
CA GLU A 175 -4.66 -10.50 23.38
C GLU A 175 -4.51 -10.20 21.88
N ALA A 176 -3.73 -11.03 21.18
CA ALA A 176 -3.60 -10.95 19.73
C ALA A 176 -4.97 -11.06 19.04
N ILE A 177 -5.23 -10.20 18.06
CA ILE A 177 -6.48 -10.19 17.27
C ILE A 177 -6.44 -11.30 16.21
N PHE A 178 -5.25 -11.55 15.65
CA PHE A 178 -5.01 -12.50 14.58
C PHE A 178 -4.05 -13.61 15.04
N ALA A 179 -4.13 -14.78 14.41
CA ALA A 179 -3.12 -15.82 14.60
C ALA A 179 -1.73 -15.33 14.11
N PRO A 180 -0.61 -15.80 14.69
CA PRO A 180 0.73 -15.33 14.37
C PRO A 180 1.13 -15.46 12.89
N GLU A 181 0.54 -16.42 12.18
CA GLU A 181 0.81 -16.74 10.78
C GLU A 181 0.04 -15.82 9.81
N VAL A 182 -0.99 -15.12 10.29
CA VAL A 182 -1.77 -14.20 9.48
C VAL A 182 -0.89 -12.98 9.18
N LEU A 183 -0.63 -12.75 7.90
CA LEU A 183 0.10 -11.57 7.42
C LEU A 183 -0.83 -10.52 6.81
N THR A 184 -1.92 -10.97 6.18
CA THR A 184 -2.93 -10.14 5.52
C THR A 184 -4.23 -10.92 5.39
N ASP A 185 -5.34 -10.22 5.13
CA ASP A 185 -6.65 -10.81 4.83
C ASP A 185 -6.87 -11.04 3.32
N ARG A 186 -5.91 -10.66 2.47
CA ARG A 186 -6.02 -10.82 1.02
C ARG A 186 -5.51 -12.18 0.53
N PRO A 187 -6.22 -12.84 -0.40
CA PRO A 187 -5.73 -14.02 -1.08
C PRO A 187 -4.38 -13.77 -1.77
N VAL A 188 -3.48 -14.77 -1.73
CA VAL A 188 -2.17 -14.73 -2.38
C VAL A 188 -2.26 -14.36 -3.85
N SER A 189 -3.27 -14.88 -4.56
CA SER A 189 -3.52 -14.55 -5.97
C SER A 189 -3.67 -13.03 -6.20
N LEU A 190 -4.36 -12.31 -5.32
CA LEU A 190 -4.50 -10.86 -5.45
C LEU A 190 -3.18 -10.13 -5.19
N LEU A 191 -2.35 -10.61 -4.27
CA LEU A 191 -1.00 -10.08 -4.04
C LEU A 191 -0.09 -10.31 -5.26
N CYS A 192 -0.23 -11.46 -5.93
CA CYS A 192 0.48 -11.73 -7.18
C CYS A 192 0.02 -10.80 -8.33
N ALA A 193 -1.28 -10.54 -8.47
CA ALA A 193 -1.80 -9.58 -9.44
C ALA A 193 -1.22 -8.18 -9.22
N ASP A 194 -1.13 -7.80 -7.96
CA ASP A 194 -0.55 -6.56 -7.47
C ASP A 194 0.94 -6.45 -7.84
N ILE A 195 1.73 -7.49 -7.61
CA ILE A 195 3.15 -7.56 -8.01
C ILE A 195 3.30 -7.41 -9.52
N ILE A 196 2.51 -8.13 -10.32
CA ILE A 196 2.58 -8.04 -11.79
C ILE A 196 2.23 -6.61 -12.25
N GLN A 197 1.19 -6.01 -11.69
CA GLN A 197 0.80 -4.64 -12.00
C GLN A 197 1.92 -3.65 -11.68
N GLU A 198 2.61 -3.84 -10.54
CA GLU A 198 3.76 -3.03 -10.16
C GLU A 198 4.85 -3.05 -11.24
N LYS A 199 5.24 -4.24 -11.71
CA LYS A 199 6.29 -4.38 -12.73
C LYS A 199 5.91 -3.74 -14.04
N VAL A 200 4.64 -3.85 -14.44
CA VAL A 200 4.13 -3.13 -15.62
C VAL A 200 4.28 -1.61 -15.44
N PHE A 201 3.98 -1.08 -14.25
CA PHE A 201 4.13 0.34 -14.00
C PHE A 201 5.57 0.82 -13.89
N GLN A 202 6.47 0.01 -13.31
CA GLN A 202 7.89 0.32 -13.21
C GLN A 202 8.57 0.35 -14.58
N LEU A 203 8.23 -0.59 -15.47
CA LEU A 203 8.87 -0.72 -16.78
C LEU A 203 8.29 0.20 -17.85
N TYR A 204 6.99 0.52 -17.78
CA TYR A 204 6.28 1.25 -18.84
C TYR A 204 5.56 2.48 -18.29
N GLU A 205 6.22 3.18 -17.37
CA GLU A 205 5.64 4.32 -16.65
C GLU A 205 5.12 5.40 -17.61
N GLN A 206 5.92 5.76 -18.62
CA GLN A 206 5.69 6.88 -19.52
C GLN A 206 4.67 6.55 -20.63
N GLU A 207 4.56 5.28 -21.00
CA GLU A 207 3.85 4.84 -22.21
C GLU A 207 2.51 4.15 -21.91
N ILE A 208 2.34 3.59 -20.70
CA ILE A 208 1.07 3.03 -20.24
C ILE A 208 0.52 3.88 -19.09
N PRO A 209 -0.08 5.05 -19.39
CA PRO A 209 -0.60 5.94 -18.38
C PRO A 209 -1.84 5.30 -17.72
N TYR A 210 -1.72 5.02 -16.42
CA TYR A 210 -2.79 4.77 -15.45
C TYR A 210 -3.69 3.52 -15.60
N ASP A 211 -3.95 2.97 -16.79
CA ASP A 211 -5.07 2.04 -17.05
C ASP A 211 -4.69 0.55 -17.21
N VAL A 212 -3.88 0.00 -16.29
CA VAL A 212 -3.62 -1.45 -16.24
C VAL A 212 -4.43 -2.11 -15.13
N ALA A 213 -5.02 -3.26 -15.45
CA ALA A 213 -5.60 -4.20 -14.49
C ALA A 213 -4.97 -5.57 -14.70
N VAL A 214 -4.75 -6.31 -13.62
CA VAL A 214 -4.28 -7.69 -13.67
C VAL A 214 -5.34 -8.56 -13.03
N GLU A 215 -5.78 -9.59 -13.74
CA GLU A 215 -6.69 -10.62 -13.25
C GLU A 215 -5.90 -11.93 -13.17
N ILE A 216 -5.91 -12.59 -12.01
CA ILE A 216 -5.42 -13.96 -11.92
C ILE A 216 -6.53 -14.88 -12.42
N GLU A 217 -6.25 -15.60 -13.50
CA GLU A 217 -7.18 -16.60 -14.05
C GLU A 217 -7.04 -17.94 -13.31
N GLU A 218 -5.84 -18.23 -12.80
CA GLU A 218 -5.52 -19.50 -12.15
C GLU A 218 -4.33 -19.32 -11.20
N TYR A 219 -4.46 -19.84 -9.98
CA TYR A 219 -3.36 -20.01 -9.04
C TYR A 219 -3.48 -21.40 -8.43
N GLU A 220 -2.50 -22.26 -8.68
CA GLU A 220 -2.46 -23.63 -8.19
C GLU A 220 -1.17 -23.85 -7.39
N GLU A 221 -1.35 -24.03 -6.08
CA GLU A 221 -0.28 -24.47 -5.18
C GLU A 221 0.07 -25.91 -5.50
N ARG A 222 1.33 -26.16 -5.83
CA ARG A 222 1.81 -27.49 -6.20
C ARG A 222 2.46 -28.18 -5.00
N ALA A 223 2.67 -29.48 -5.14
CA ALA A 223 3.32 -30.27 -4.09
C ALA A 223 4.73 -29.74 -3.79
N GLU A 224 5.20 -29.96 -2.57
CA GLU A 224 6.52 -29.52 -2.12
C GLU A 224 7.63 -29.94 -3.11
N GLY A 225 8.45 -28.97 -3.53
CA GLY A 225 9.50 -29.16 -4.53
C GLY A 225 9.06 -28.97 -5.99
N GLN A 226 7.77 -28.73 -6.25
CA GLN A 226 7.27 -28.29 -7.56
C GLN A 226 7.03 -26.79 -7.58
N ALA A 227 7.10 -26.20 -8.77
CA ALA A 227 6.79 -24.79 -8.95
C ALA A 227 5.27 -24.57 -8.97
N ASP A 228 4.78 -23.63 -8.17
CA ASP A 228 3.39 -23.19 -8.21
C ASP A 228 3.03 -22.68 -9.61
N HIS A 229 1.77 -22.81 -9.99
CA HIS A 229 1.31 -22.38 -11.30
C HIS A 229 0.44 -21.13 -11.20
N LEU A 230 0.85 -20.05 -11.86
CA LEU A 230 0.12 -18.79 -11.91
C LEU A 230 -0.15 -18.38 -13.36
N ARG A 231 -1.43 -18.26 -13.73
CA ARG A 231 -1.86 -17.66 -14.99
C ARG A 231 -2.56 -16.32 -14.74
N ALA A 232 -2.07 -15.27 -15.38
CA ALA A 232 -2.63 -13.93 -15.25
C ALA A 232 -2.87 -13.28 -16.62
N THR A 233 -3.94 -12.49 -16.70
CA THR A 233 -4.19 -11.58 -17.82
C THR A 233 -3.96 -10.14 -17.39
N VAL A 234 -3.09 -9.45 -18.12
CA VAL A 234 -2.91 -8.00 -18.06
C VAL A 234 -3.85 -7.33 -19.06
N TYR A 235 -4.74 -6.48 -18.55
CA TYR A 235 -5.68 -5.71 -19.33
C TYR A 235 -5.20 -4.29 -19.56
N VAL A 236 -5.33 -3.85 -20.80
CA VAL A 236 -5.03 -2.50 -21.25
C VAL A 236 -6.22 -1.90 -22.01
N ASP A 237 -6.28 -0.58 -22.11
CA ASP A 237 -7.41 0.11 -22.74
C ASP A 237 -7.36 0.11 -24.27
N THR A 238 -6.16 0.08 -24.86
CA THR A 238 -5.97 0.26 -26.31
C THR A 238 -5.12 -0.84 -26.95
N PRO A 239 -5.33 -1.15 -28.24
CA PRO A 239 -4.46 -2.07 -28.98
C PRO A 239 -3.00 -1.61 -29.06
N SER A 240 -2.75 -0.30 -29.06
CA SER A 240 -1.40 0.26 -29.04
C SER A 240 -0.66 -0.08 -27.75
N GLN A 241 -1.32 0.08 -26.60
CA GLN A 241 -0.77 -0.35 -25.30
C GLN A 241 -0.52 -1.86 -25.27
N LYS A 242 -1.42 -2.68 -25.86
CA LYS A 242 -1.21 -4.13 -25.95
C LYS A 242 0.05 -4.46 -26.74
N ARG A 243 0.26 -3.85 -27.91
CA ARG A 243 1.47 -4.08 -28.72
C ARG A 243 2.74 -3.65 -27.99
N LEU A 244 2.69 -2.52 -27.30
CA LEU A 244 3.81 -2.02 -26.50
C LEU A 244 4.16 -2.99 -25.36
N LEU A 245 3.16 -3.41 -24.59
CA LEU A 245 3.36 -4.29 -23.44
C LEU A 245 3.86 -5.68 -23.85
N ILE A 246 3.46 -6.17 -25.03
CA ILE A 246 4.03 -7.39 -25.62
C ILE A 246 5.47 -7.14 -26.07
N GLY A 247 5.72 -6.01 -26.75
CA GLY A 247 7.02 -5.65 -27.30
C GLY A 247 7.43 -6.53 -28.48
N ALA A 248 8.57 -6.21 -29.08
CA ALA A 248 9.12 -6.99 -30.19
C ALA A 248 9.40 -8.43 -29.75
N GLY A 249 8.80 -9.42 -30.44
CA GLY A 249 8.97 -10.84 -30.13
C GLY A 249 8.50 -11.27 -28.73
N GLY A 250 7.66 -10.47 -28.04
CA GLY A 250 7.22 -10.77 -26.68
C GLY A 250 8.21 -10.36 -25.58
N GLN A 251 9.32 -9.70 -25.94
CA GLN A 251 10.42 -9.43 -25.00
C GLN A 251 10.01 -8.51 -23.83
N ALA A 252 9.13 -7.54 -24.08
CA ALA A 252 8.65 -6.60 -23.07
C ALA A 252 7.79 -7.31 -22.01
N LEU A 253 6.87 -8.19 -22.44
CA LEU A 253 6.04 -8.97 -21.54
C LEU A 253 6.86 -10.01 -20.77
N LYS A 254 7.87 -10.60 -21.43
CA LYS A 254 8.81 -11.52 -20.79
C LYS A 254 9.56 -10.84 -19.65
N GLU A 255 10.00 -9.60 -19.82
CA GLU A 255 10.68 -8.82 -18.77
C GLU A 255 9.77 -8.60 -17.55
N VAL A 256 8.49 -8.25 -17.78
CA VAL A 256 7.48 -8.15 -16.70
C VAL A 256 7.37 -9.48 -15.96
N GLY A 257 7.25 -10.60 -16.68
CA GLY A 257 7.13 -11.93 -16.10
C GLY A 257 8.36 -12.32 -15.28
N VAL A 258 9.56 -12.05 -15.77
CA VAL A 258 10.82 -12.34 -15.06
C VAL A 258 10.93 -11.56 -13.76
N GLN A 259 10.66 -10.25 -13.79
CA GLN A 259 10.72 -9.42 -12.58
C GLN A 259 9.59 -9.72 -11.59
N ALA A 260 8.38 -10.01 -12.09
CA ALA A 260 7.25 -10.34 -11.23
C ALA A 260 7.47 -11.70 -10.56
N ARG A 261 8.01 -12.68 -11.28
CA ARG A 261 8.31 -14.01 -10.73
C ARG A 261 9.23 -13.92 -9.52
N ALA A 262 10.32 -13.15 -9.58
CA ALA A 262 11.25 -13.02 -8.46
C ALA A 262 10.57 -12.51 -7.18
N ASP A 263 9.69 -11.51 -7.30
CA ASP A 263 8.93 -10.98 -6.16
C ASP A 263 7.86 -11.97 -5.67
N ILE A 264 7.21 -12.73 -6.58
CA ILE A 264 6.21 -13.75 -6.23
C ILE A 264 6.87 -14.94 -5.52
N GLU A 265 8.04 -15.40 -5.96
CA GLU A 265 8.78 -16.49 -5.31
C GLU A 265 9.12 -16.14 -3.85
N LEU A 266 9.48 -14.88 -3.59
CA LEU A 266 9.69 -14.38 -2.23
C LEU A 266 8.40 -14.35 -1.42
N LEU A 267 7.28 -13.96 -2.03
CA LEU A 267 5.98 -13.90 -1.37
C LEU A 267 5.47 -15.29 -0.98
N VAL A 268 5.59 -16.29 -1.87
CA VAL A 268 5.05 -17.65 -1.65
C VAL A 268 6.06 -18.58 -0.97
N GLY A 269 7.33 -18.18 -0.89
CA GLY A 269 8.39 -18.98 -0.25
C GLY A 269 8.86 -20.17 -1.08
N GLY A 270 8.65 -20.15 -2.40
CA GLY A 270 8.93 -21.27 -3.29
C GLY A 270 8.97 -20.90 -4.77
N PRO A 271 9.38 -21.83 -5.65
CA PRO A 271 9.43 -21.57 -7.09
C PRO A 271 8.03 -21.39 -7.68
N VAL A 272 7.89 -20.55 -8.71
CA VAL A 272 6.61 -20.31 -9.39
C VAL A 272 6.79 -20.18 -10.90
N TYR A 273 5.88 -20.79 -11.67
CA TYR A 273 5.73 -20.58 -13.09
C TYR A 273 4.66 -19.51 -13.35
N VAL A 274 5.07 -18.42 -14.00
CA VAL A 274 4.20 -17.27 -14.31
C VAL A 274 3.89 -17.24 -15.81
N GLU A 275 2.63 -17.46 -16.15
CA GLU A 275 2.10 -17.28 -17.50
C GLU A 275 1.33 -15.96 -17.61
N LEU A 276 1.76 -15.07 -18.51
CA LEU A 276 1.13 -13.76 -18.73
C LEU A 276 0.47 -13.65 -20.09
N TRP A 277 -0.77 -13.18 -20.10
CA TRP A 277 -1.53 -12.82 -21.29
C TRP A 277 -1.81 -11.32 -21.33
N VAL A 278 -1.99 -10.75 -22.53
CA VAL A 278 -2.39 -9.34 -22.68
C VAL A 278 -3.70 -9.24 -23.48
N LYS A 279 -4.74 -8.67 -22.87
CA LYS A 279 -6.06 -8.45 -23.49
C LYS A 279 -6.41 -6.96 -23.52
N VAL A 280 -7.09 -6.52 -24.58
CA VAL A 280 -7.61 -5.15 -24.68
C VAL A 280 -9.03 -5.14 -24.11
N SER A 281 -9.28 -4.33 -23.09
CA SER A 281 -10.62 -4.10 -22.53
C SER A 281 -10.84 -2.61 -22.39
N PRO A 282 -11.40 -1.94 -23.41
CA PRO A 282 -11.56 -0.49 -23.39
C PRO A 282 -12.50 -0.06 -22.27
N LYS A 283 -12.11 1.00 -21.53
CA LYS A 283 -12.90 1.60 -20.45
C LYS A 283 -13.31 0.58 -19.39
N TRP A 284 -12.44 -0.41 -19.11
CA TRP A 284 -12.76 -1.51 -18.19
C TRP A 284 -13.17 -1.01 -16.80
N ARG A 285 -12.63 0.13 -16.36
CA ARG A 285 -12.99 0.83 -15.12
C ARG A 285 -14.48 1.16 -14.98
N ARG A 286 -15.20 1.30 -16.09
CA ARG A 286 -16.64 1.61 -16.10
C ARG A 286 -17.53 0.36 -16.10
N LYS A 287 -16.93 -0.84 -16.18
CA LYS A 287 -17.65 -2.12 -16.26
C LYS A 287 -17.71 -2.73 -14.86
N ALA A 288 -18.80 -2.52 -14.13
CA ALA A 288 -18.95 -2.96 -12.74
C ALA A 288 -18.59 -4.45 -12.53
N GLY A 289 -19.11 -5.34 -13.39
CA GLY A 289 -18.81 -6.78 -13.29
C GLY A 289 -17.36 -7.17 -13.64
N PHE A 290 -16.60 -6.31 -14.31
CA PHE A 290 -15.17 -6.50 -14.54
C PHE A 290 -14.36 -6.04 -13.32
N VAL A 291 -14.71 -4.88 -12.77
CA VAL A 291 -14.08 -4.33 -11.56
C VAL A 291 -14.25 -5.28 -10.37
N GLN A 292 -15.41 -5.92 -10.23
CA GLN A 292 -15.67 -6.88 -9.15
C GLN A 292 -14.76 -8.13 -9.19
N ARG A 293 -14.17 -8.48 -10.33
CA ARG A 293 -13.21 -9.60 -10.42
C ARG A 293 -11.77 -9.21 -10.07
N LEU A 294 -11.51 -7.91 -9.93
CA LEU A 294 -10.20 -7.35 -9.60
C LEU A 294 -10.08 -6.96 -8.12
N ILE A 295 -11.14 -7.19 -7.35
CA ILE A 295 -11.30 -6.83 -5.94
C ILE A 295 -11.52 -8.12 -5.17
#